data_AF-A0ABC8TNQ9-F1
#
_entry.id   AF-A0ABC8TNQ9-F1
#
_cell.length_a   1.000
_cell.length_b   1.000
_cell.length_c   1.000
_cell.angle_alpha   90.00
_cell.angle_beta   90.00
_cell.angle_gamma   90.00
#
_symmetry.space_group_name_H-M   'P 1'
#
loop_
_entity.id
_entity.type
_entity.pdbx_description
1 polymer ?
#
loop_
_entity_poly.entity_id
_entity_poly.type
_entity_poly.pdbx_seq_one_letter_code
_entity_poly.pdbx_strand_id
1 'polypeptide(L)'
;MENHSFPSKAMAPTLKKLLPFFLFSIFSFSPISSHHHPLDPLTPPEFNIIRSIVLSSYAGSNHNLTFQYVGLDEPDKQDILSWLSNQTTTNYSPRRAFVITRLNKQTHEIILDLSTKSIISDKIYTGHGYPVLNMEEQTTASELPLTYPPFMESIKARGLNISEVVCSTYSVGWFGERKSSRVLKILCYYTNGTVNIYARPLEGITVVVDLDEMKIKEYHDKLKVPVPKAEDTEYRLSEQKPPFGPRLNGATILQPKGPGFVIEGHTIRSVFTV
;
A
#
# COMPACT_ATOMS: atom_id res chain seq x y z
N MET A 1 -16.12 56.14 0.48
CA MET A 1 -17.07 57.26 0.24
C MET A 1 -17.20 57.38 -1.27
N GLU A 2 -18.33 57.21 -1.93
CA GLU A 2 -19.74 56.99 -1.60
C GLU A 2 -20.30 56.19 -2.81
N ASN A 3 -20.95 55.03 -2.60
CA ASN A 3 -22.40 54.90 -2.54
C ASN A 3 -23.16 55.81 -3.52
N HIS A 4 -23.89 55.23 -4.47
CA HIS A 4 -25.30 55.57 -4.63
C HIS A 4 -26.12 54.42 -5.23
N SER A 5 -27.27 54.26 -4.59
CA SER A 5 -28.33 53.28 -4.66
C SER A 5 -29.25 53.40 -5.88
N PHE A 6 -29.93 52.28 -6.16
CA PHE A 6 -31.05 52.01 -7.07
C PHE A 6 -32.16 53.09 -7.20
N PRO A 7 -33.00 52.98 -8.26
CA PRO A 7 -34.36 52.52 -7.95
C PRO A 7 -34.94 51.45 -8.89
N SER A 8 -35.88 50.71 -8.32
CA SER A 8 -36.72 49.66 -8.92
C SER A 8 -37.67 50.15 -10.02
N LYS A 9 -38.02 49.26 -10.95
CA LYS A 9 -39.40 49.14 -11.47
C LYS A 9 -39.64 47.71 -11.96
N ALA A 10 -40.64 47.07 -11.36
CA ALA A 10 -41.16 45.78 -11.75
C ALA A 10 -42.11 45.91 -12.95
N MET A 11 -42.06 44.93 -13.87
CA MET A 11 -43.22 44.43 -14.62
C MET A 11 -42.82 43.13 -15.36
N ALA A 12 -43.32 42.00 -14.89
CA ALA A 12 -43.52 40.78 -15.69
C ALA A 12 -44.91 40.86 -16.38
N PRO A 13 -45.33 39.99 -17.32
CA PRO A 13 -44.72 38.71 -17.71
C PRO A 13 -44.71 38.44 -19.23
N THR A 14 -43.81 37.58 -19.72
CA THR A 14 -44.08 36.78 -20.93
C THR A 14 -43.53 35.38 -20.74
N LEU A 15 -44.46 34.47 -20.48
CA LEU A 15 -44.27 33.05 -20.27
C LEU A 15 -43.92 32.36 -21.60
N LYS A 16 -42.62 32.30 -21.94
CA LYS A 16 -42.14 31.41 -23.00
C LYS A 16 -41.85 30.05 -22.41
N LYS A 17 -42.71 29.08 -22.73
CA LYS A 17 -42.56 27.65 -22.41
C LYS A 17 -41.24 27.14 -22.99
N LEU A 18 -40.22 26.95 -22.16
CA LEU A 18 -39.04 26.16 -22.51
C LEU A 18 -39.32 24.72 -22.12
N LEU A 19 -39.52 23.86 -23.10
CA LEU A 19 -39.65 22.42 -22.94
C LEU A 19 -38.25 21.85 -22.59
N PRO A 20 -38.02 21.20 -21.44
CA PRO A 20 -36.75 20.54 -21.20
C PRO A 20 -36.74 19.24 -22.00
N PHE A 21 -35.96 19.22 -23.07
CA PHE A 21 -35.66 18.01 -23.83
C PHE A 21 -34.74 17.14 -22.96
N PHE A 22 -35.33 16.27 -22.14
CA PHE A 22 -34.59 15.21 -21.45
C PHE A 22 -34.12 14.20 -22.50
N LEU A 23 -32.93 14.43 -23.05
CA LEU A 23 -32.16 13.39 -23.71
C LEU A 23 -31.78 12.36 -22.64
N PHE A 24 -32.57 11.28 -22.56
CA PHE A 24 -32.15 10.05 -21.92
C PHE A 24 -30.93 9.54 -22.71
N SER A 25 -29.73 9.94 -22.28
CA SER A 25 -28.51 9.23 -22.66
C SER A 25 -28.62 7.87 -21.99
N ILE A 26 -29.20 6.92 -22.71
CA ILE A 26 -29.04 5.50 -22.40
C ILE A 26 -27.55 5.25 -22.58
N PHE A 27 -26.79 5.37 -21.48
CA PHE A 27 -25.51 4.70 -21.39
C PHE A 27 -25.83 3.22 -21.52
N SER A 28 -25.77 2.73 -22.75
CA SER A 28 -25.54 1.32 -23.00
C SER A 28 -24.19 1.02 -22.38
N PHE A 29 -24.18 0.73 -21.08
CA PHE A 29 -23.20 -0.18 -20.52
C PHE A 29 -23.46 -1.49 -21.24
N SER A 30 -22.87 -1.65 -22.43
CA SER A 30 -22.53 -2.98 -22.89
C SER A 30 -21.67 -3.53 -21.76
N PRO A 31 -22.11 -4.57 -21.03
CA PRO A 31 -21.15 -5.30 -20.23
C PRO A 31 -20.14 -5.77 -21.24
N ILE A 32 -18.93 -5.20 -21.20
CA ILE A 32 -17.80 -5.87 -21.78
C ILE A 32 -17.75 -7.14 -20.94
N SER A 33 -18.38 -8.20 -21.44
CA SER A 33 -18.15 -9.56 -20.97
C SER A 33 -16.74 -9.91 -21.42
N SER A 34 -15.76 -9.20 -20.88
CA SER A 34 -14.39 -9.60 -20.84
C SER A 34 -14.45 -10.84 -19.98
N HIS A 35 -14.41 -12.02 -20.62
CA HIS A 35 -14.12 -13.24 -19.90
C HIS A 35 -12.87 -12.94 -19.07
N HIS A 36 -13.03 -12.88 -17.75
CA HIS A 36 -11.92 -12.63 -16.85
C HIS A 36 -10.87 -13.68 -17.17
N HIS A 37 -9.66 -13.22 -17.48
CA HIS A 37 -8.56 -14.15 -17.62
C HIS A 37 -8.39 -14.83 -16.25
N PRO A 38 -8.23 -16.17 -16.17
CA PRO A 38 -8.16 -16.85 -14.88
C PRO A 38 -7.04 -16.33 -13.96
N LEU A 39 -6.00 -15.75 -14.54
CA LEU A 39 -4.86 -15.11 -13.87
C LEU A 39 -5.02 -13.59 -13.68
N ASP A 40 -6.18 -13.01 -14.00
CA ASP A 40 -6.44 -11.59 -13.70
C ASP A 40 -6.29 -11.35 -12.19
N PRO A 41 -5.66 -10.24 -11.77
CA PRO A 41 -5.53 -9.88 -10.36
C PRO A 41 -6.89 -9.76 -9.70
N LEU A 42 -6.92 -9.89 -8.37
CA LEU A 42 -8.12 -9.68 -7.58
C LEU A 42 -8.66 -8.25 -7.78
N THR A 43 -9.97 -8.14 -7.98
CA THR A 43 -10.66 -6.88 -8.17
C THR A 43 -11.07 -6.26 -6.82
N PRO A 44 -11.33 -4.93 -6.74
CA PRO A 44 -11.79 -4.30 -5.51
C PRO A 44 -13.05 -4.94 -4.88
N PRO A 45 -14.09 -5.34 -5.64
CA PRO A 45 -15.22 -6.08 -5.08
C PRO A 45 -14.81 -7.44 -4.47
N GLU A 46 -13.85 -8.13 -5.06
CA GLU A 46 -13.35 -9.41 -4.53
C GLU A 46 -12.61 -9.22 -3.22
N PHE A 47 -11.79 -8.18 -3.08
CA PHE A 47 -11.19 -7.83 -1.78
C PHE A 47 -12.24 -7.59 -0.69
N ASN A 48 -13.36 -6.94 -1.03
CA ASN A 48 -14.46 -6.74 -0.09
C ASN A 48 -15.12 -8.06 0.31
N ILE A 49 -15.36 -8.96 -0.65
CA ILE A 49 -15.91 -10.30 -0.38
C ILE A 49 -14.95 -11.09 0.54
N ILE A 50 -13.66 -11.11 0.22
CA ILE A 50 -12.62 -11.76 1.02
C ILE A 50 -12.64 -11.24 2.46
N ARG A 51 -12.60 -9.91 2.61
CA ARG A 51 -12.63 -9.25 3.92
C ARG A 51 -13.86 -9.66 4.70
N SER A 52 -15.04 -9.62 4.08
CA SER A 52 -16.29 -10.00 4.74
C SER A 52 -16.29 -11.46 5.20
N ILE A 53 -15.90 -12.40 4.33
CA ILE A 53 -15.85 -13.83 4.67
C ILE A 53 -14.92 -14.05 5.86
N VAL A 54 -13.69 -13.57 5.78
CA VAL A 54 -12.67 -13.78 6.82
C VAL A 54 -13.11 -13.15 8.14
N LEU A 55 -13.56 -11.89 8.15
CA LEU A 55 -13.98 -11.22 9.39
C LEU A 55 -15.20 -11.90 10.02
N SER A 56 -16.17 -12.36 9.21
CA SER A 56 -17.34 -13.07 9.73
C SER A 56 -16.97 -14.43 10.33
N SER A 57 -16.01 -15.16 9.77
CA SER A 57 -15.53 -16.43 10.31
C SER A 57 -14.86 -16.30 11.68
N TYR A 58 -14.33 -15.12 12.02
CA TYR A 58 -13.69 -14.85 13.31
C TYR A 58 -14.44 -13.80 14.17
N ALA A 59 -15.71 -13.51 13.87
CA ALA A 59 -16.48 -12.46 14.53
C ALA A 59 -16.66 -12.68 16.06
N GLY A 60 -16.46 -13.91 16.56
CA GLY A 60 -16.48 -14.22 17.99
C GLY A 60 -15.12 -14.06 18.70
N SER A 61 -14.05 -13.71 17.97
CA SER A 61 -12.74 -13.46 18.57
C SER A 61 -12.64 -12.01 19.06
N ASN A 62 -12.39 -11.81 20.35
CA ASN A 62 -12.17 -10.48 20.95
C ASN A 62 -10.79 -9.88 20.56
N HIS A 63 -10.20 -10.32 19.46
CA HIS A 63 -8.80 -10.06 19.12
C HIS A 63 -8.68 -9.40 17.75
N ASN A 64 -7.65 -8.57 17.61
CA ASN A 64 -7.37 -7.86 16.37
C ASN A 64 -6.81 -8.84 15.33
N LEU A 65 -7.67 -9.21 14.37
CA LEU A 65 -7.26 -9.87 13.14
C LEU A 65 -6.61 -8.84 12.22
N THR A 66 -5.44 -9.17 11.68
CA THR A 66 -4.78 -8.37 10.64
C THR A 66 -4.55 -9.22 9.40
N PHE A 67 -4.57 -8.57 8.23
CA PHE A 67 -4.26 -9.20 6.95
C PHE A 67 -2.81 -8.87 6.59
N GLN A 68 -2.03 -9.89 6.27
CA GLN A 68 -0.64 -9.74 5.87
C GLN A 68 -0.50 -9.96 4.37
N TYR A 69 -1.25 -10.91 3.82
CA TYR A 69 -1.30 -11.14 2.38
C TYR A 69 -2.72 -11.47 1.94
N VAL A 70 -3.11 -10.92 0.78
CA VAL A 70 -4.33 -11.31 0.07
C VAL A 70 -3.99 -11.32 -1.42
N GLY A 71 -4.12 -12.48 -2.04
CA GLY A 71 -3.82 -12.65 -3.46
C GLY A 71 -4.64 -13.75 -4.10
N LEU A 72 -4.53 -13.86 -5.42
CA LEU A 72 -5.17 -14.95 -6.16
C LEU A 72 -4.54 -16.29 -5.71
N ASP A 73 -5.39 -17.27 -5.43
CA ASP A 73 -4.96 -18.67 -5.36
C ASP A 73 -4.92 -19.15 -6.82
N GLU A 74 -3.70 -19.18 -7.39
CA GLU A 74 -3.52 -19.44 -8.82
C GLU A 74 -4.13 -20.80 -9.22
N PRO A 75 -4.95 -20.86 -10.29
CA PRO A 75 -5.50 -22.13 -10.77
C PRO A 75 -4.41 -23.12 -11.17
N ASP A 76 -4.74 -24.41 -11.19
CA ASP A 76 -3.79 -25.43 -11.65
C ASP A 76 -3.35 -25.14 -13.09
N LYS A 77 -2.07 -25.38 -13.37
CA LYS A 77 -1.49 -25.13 -14.68
C LYS A 77 -2.26 -25.85 -15.80
N GLN A 78 -2.73 -27.07 -15.58
CA GLN A 78 -3.49 -27.81 -16.59
C GLN A 78 -4.85 -27.18 -16.88
N ASP A 79 -5.49 -26.59 -15.88
CA ASP A 79 -6.75 -25.86 -16.04
C ASP A 79 -6.54 -24.60 -16.89
N ILE A 80 -5.42 -23.87 -16.66
CA ILE A 80 -5.04 -22.72 -17.47
C ILE A 80 -4.75 -23.11 -18.93
N LEU A 81 -3.97 -24.17 -19.14
CA LEU A 81 -3.65 -24.65 -20.50
C LEU A 81 -4.91 -25.11 -21.25
N SER A 82 -5.83 -25.77 -20.55
CA SER A 82 -7.12 -26.20 -21.09
C SER A 82 -7.98 -25.00 -21.49
N TRP A 83 -8.09 -24.00 -20.61
CA TRP A 83 -8.80 -22.74 -20.88
C TRP A 83 -8.22 -21.98 -22.08
N LEU A 84 -6.89 -21.90 -22.20
CA LEU A 84 -6.21 -21.27 -23.34
C LEU A 84 -6.51 -21.99 -24.66
N SER A 85 -6.58 -23.32 -24.64
CA SER A 85 -6.85 -24.14 -25.83
C SER A 85 -8.30 -24.04 -26.31
N ASN A 86 -9.24 -23.76 -25.41
CA ASN A 86 -10.66 -23.74 -25.72
C ASN A 86 -11.42 -22.74 -24.83
N GLN A 87 -11.37 -21.48 -25.21
CA GLN A 87 -11.97 -20.36 -24.47
C GLN A 87 -13.51 -20.38 -24.44
N THR A 88 -14.17 -21.28 -25.19
CA THR A 88 -15.63 -21.28 -25.37
C THR A 88 -16.37 -22.35 -24.59
N THR A 89 -15.70 -23.36 -24.00
CA THR A 89 -16.38 -24.53 -23.38
C THR A 89 -15.80 -25.08 -22.07
N THR A 90 -14.80 -24.46 -21.45
CA THR A 90 -14.20 -25.03 -20.22
C THR A 90 -14.96 -24.60 -18.96
N ASN A 91 -15.37 -25.59 -18.15
CA ASN A 91 -15.79 -25.42 -16.76
C ASN A 91 -14.86 -24.41 -16.06
N TYR A 92 -15.42 -23.29 -15.62
CA TYR A 92 -14.68 -22.24 -14.92
C TYR A 92 -13.98 -22.89 -13.72
N SER A 93 -12.64 -22.89 -13.67
CA SER A 93 -11.95 -23.14 -12.41
C SER A 93 -12.47 -22.10 -11.42
N PRO A 94 -12.96 -22.50 -10.24
CA PRO A 94 -13.47 -21.57 -9.27
C PRO A 94 -12.40 -20.54 -8.95
N ARG A 95 -12.78 -19.26 -9.02
CA ARG A 95 -11.86 -18.17 -8.71
C ARG A 95 -11.66 -18.14 -7.20
N ARG A 96 -10.44 -18.43 -6.77
CA ARG A 96 -10.08 -18.57 -5.36
C ARG A 96 -9.11 -17.48 -4.94
N ALA A 97 -9.09 -17.18 -3.65
CA ALA A 97 -8.08 -16.32 -3.06
C ALA A 97 -7.31 -17.05 -1.97
N PHE A 98 -6.01 -16.78 -1.90
CA PHE A 98 -5.13 -17.17 -0.82
C PHE A 98 -4.89 -15.97 0.09
N VAL A 99 -5.11 -16.18 1.39
CA VAL A 99 -5.05 -15.14 2.41
C VAL A 99 -4.13 -15.61 3.52
N ILE A 100 -3.21 -14.75 3.92
CA ILE A 100 -2.44 -14.94 5.15
C ILE A 100 -2.89 -13.88 6.16
N THR A 101 -3.43 -14.33 7.28
CA THR A 101 -3.85 -13.46 8.39
C THR A 101 -3.09 -13.78 9.67
N ARG A 102 -3.03 -12.78 10.54
CA ARG A 102 -2.54 -12.91 11.91
C ARG A 102 -3.71 -12.75 12.87
N LEU A 103 -3.91 -13.75 13.72
CA LEU A 103 -4.92 -13.77 14.77
C LEU A 103 -4.30 -14.44 16.00
N ASN A 104 -4.46 -13.86 17.19
CA ASN A 104 -4.00 -14.45 18.46
C ASN A 104 -2.52 -14.87 18.45
N LYS A 105 -1.68 -14.08 17.80
CA LYS A 105 -0.25 -14.35 17.61
C LYS A 105 0.05 -15.61 16.77
N GLN A 106 -0.93 -16.14 16.07
CA GLN A 106 -0.81 -17.25 15.13
C GLN A 106 -0.98 -16.75 13.71
N THR A 107 -0.34 -17.45 12.77
CA THR A 107 -0.44 -17.18 11.34
C THR A 107 -1.40 -18.20 10.73
N HIS A 108 -2.46 -17.73 10.09
CA HIS A 108 -3.44 -18.55 9.41
C HIS A 108 -3.25 -18.42 7.89
N GLU A 109 -3.25 -19.56 7.21
CA GLU A 109 -3.25 -19.70 5.77
C GLU A 109 -4.65 -20.15 5.33
N ILE A 110 -5.36 -19.26 4.66
CA ILE A 110 -6.76 -19.43 4.30
C ILE A 110 -6.88 -19.48 2.78
N ILE A 111 -7.58 -20.48 2.27
CA ILE A 111 -8.03 -20.55 0.88
C ILE A 111 -9.54 -20.40 0.88
N LEU A 112 -10.07 -19.49 0.07
CA LEU A 112 -11.49 -19.22 -0.06
C LEU A 112 -11.93 -19.25 -1.52
N ASP A 113 -13.16 -19.69 -1.74
CA ASP A 113 -13.83 -19.66 -3.04
C ASP A 113 -14.68 -18.38 -3.14
N LEU A 114 -14.40 -17.55 -4.14
CA LEU A 114 -15.10 -16.28 -4.34
C LEU A 114 -16.49 -16.46 -4.96
N SER A 115 -16.71 -17.57 -5.65
CA SER A 115 -17.99 -17.89 -6.31
C SER A 115 -18.99 -18.42 -5.30
N THR A 116 -18.58 -19.36 -4.44
CA THR A 116 -19.43 -19.89 -3.36
C THR A 116 -19.38 -19.05 -2.09
N LYS A 117 -18.47 -18.07 -2.01
CA LYS A 117 -18.25 -17.17 -0.87
C LYS A 117 -17.99 -17.92 0.44
N SER A 118 -17.14 -18.93 0.38
CA SER A 118 -16.87 -19.82 1.52
C SER A 118 -15.38 -20.12 1.68
N ILE A 119 -14.95 -20.36 2.93
CA ILE A 119 -13.61 -20.87 3.22
C ILE A 119 -13.53 -22.34 2.81
N ILE A 120 -12.53 -22.68 2.00
CA ILE A 120 -12.21 -24.06 1.58
C ILE A 120 -11.24 -24.69 2.58
N SER A 121 -10.25 -23.93 3.05
CA SER A 121 -9.21 -24.38 3.97
C SER A 121 -8.79 -23.23 4.89
N ASP A 122 -8.55 -23.54 6.16
CA ASP A 122 -7.92 -22.67 7.15
C ASP A 122 -6.90 -23.51 7.92
N LYS A 123 -5.62 -23.17 7.79
CA LYS A 123 -4.51 -23.89 8.43
C LYS A 123 -3.67 -22.94 9.25
N ILE A 124 -3.29 -23.37 10.45
CA ILE A 124 -2.30 -22.64 11.25
C ILE A 124 -0.90 -23.02 10.76
N TYR A 125 -0.13 -22.03 10.34
CA TYR A 125 1.27 -22.19 9.99
C TYR A 125 2.12 -22.38 11.26
N THR A 126 2.83 -23.51 11.35
CA THR A 126 3.66 -23.89 12.51
C THR A 126 5.15 -23.96 12.20
N GLY A 127 5.55 -23.59 10.97
CA GLY A 127 6.94 -23.57 10.53
C GLY A 127 7.74 -22.38 11.06
N HIS A 128 8.95 -22.20 10.53
CA HIS A 128 9.81 -21.08 10.87
C HIS A 128 9.55 -19.85 9.97
N GLY A 129 9.72 -18.66 10.54
CA GLY A 129 9.49 -17.41 9.82
C GLY A 129 8.10 -16.83 10.08
N TYR A 130 7.90 -15.62 9.55
CA TYR A 130 6.69 -14.83 9.76
C TYR A 130 6.21 -14.26 8.42
N PRO A 131 4.90 -13.96 8.31
CA PRO A 131 4.36 -13.35 7.10
C PRO A 131 4.91 -11.95 6.86
N VAL A 132 4.70 -11.44 5.64
CA VAL A 132 5.06 -10.08 5.25
C VAL A 132 4.50 -9.05 6.23
N LEU A 133 5.26 -7.99 6.45
CA LEU A 133 4.86 -6.92 7.34
C LEU A 133 3.78 -6.06 6.69
N ASN A 134 2.75 -5.70 7.44
CA ASN A 134 1.77 -4.72 6.97
C ASN A 134 2.20 -3.29 7.32
N MET A 135 1.61 -2.30 6.67
CA MET A 135 2.00 -0.89 6.88
C MET A 135 1.60 -0.37 8.26
N GLU A 136 0.46 -0.81 8.79
CA GLU A 136 -0.07 -0.35 10.08
C GLU A 136 0.86 -0.72 11.23
N GLU A 137 1.28 -1.99 11.32
CA GLU A 137 2.17 -2.44 12.38
C GLU A 137 3.56 -1.81 12.27
N GLN A 138 4.05 -1.56 11.05
CA GLN A 138 5.34 -0.89 10.84
C GLN A 138 5.27 0.57 11.30
N THR A 139 4.22 1.30 10.95
CA THR A 139 3.98 2.67 11.42
C THR A 139 3.93 2.71 12.93
N THR A 140 3.07 1.90 13.56
CA THR A 140 2.94 1.86 15.03
C THR A 140 4.26 1.50 15.70
N ALA A 141 4.98 0.48 15.21
CA ALA A 141 6.27 0.09 15.77
C ALA A 141 7.34 1.20 15.65
N SER A 142 7.33 1.94 14.53
CA SER A 142 8.28 3.04 14.29
C SER A 142 8.03 4.26 15.20
N GLU A 143 6.81 4.45 15.70
CA GLU A 143 6.46 5.57 16.57
C GLU A 143 6.75 5.30 18.05
N LEU A 144 6.83 4.03 18.46
CA LEU A 144 7.09 3.64 19.86
C LEU A 144 8.31 4.35 20.49
N PRO A 145 9.48 4.47 19.82
CA PRO A 145 10.63 5.16 20.41
C PRO A 145 10.32 6.62 20.79
N LEU A 146 9.47 7.32 20.02
CA LEU A 146 9.19 8.75 20.20
C LEU A 146 8.48 9.05 21.52
N THR A 147 7.86 8.05 22.14
CA THR A 147 7.20 8.15 23.46
C THR A 147 7.92 7.36 24.55
N TYR A 148 9.04 6.69 24.21
CA TYR A 148 9.76 5.83 25.14
C TYR A 148 10.76 6.64 25.97
N PRO A 149 10.61 6.72 27.32
CA PRO A 149 11.42 7.62 28.14
C PRO A 149 12.94 7.45 27.99
N PRO A 150 13.50 6.20 27.98
CA PRO A 150 14.93 6.01 27.75
C PRO A 150 15.42 6.55 26.39
N PHE A 151 14.61 6.44 25.34
CA PHE A 151 14.97 6.99 24.03
C PHE A 151 14.94 8.52 24.05
N MET A 152 13.88 9.13 24.60
CA MET A 152 13.78 10.59 24.71
C MET A 152 14.95 11.18 25.51
N GLU A 153 15.37 10.53 26.59
CA GLU A 153 16.55 10.91 27.37
C GLU A 153 17.83 10.83 26.52
N SER A 154 18.00 9.78 25.72
CA SER A 154 19.14 9.63 24.80
C SER A 154 19.17 10.69 23.70
N ILE A 155 18.02 11.12 23.17
CA ILE A 155 17.91 12.22 22.20
C ILE A 155 18.25 13.55 22.87
N LYS A 156 17.70 13.82 24.06
CA LYS A 156 18.00 15.03 24.84
C LYS A 156 19.49 15.10 25.20
N ALA A 157 20.10 13.99 25.60
CA ALA A 157 21.52 13.92 25.93
C ALA A 157 22.45 14.16 24.73
N ARG A 158 21.93 14.07 23.50
CA ARG A 158 22.62 14.46 22.25
C ARG A 158 22.32 15.90 21.84
N GLY A 159 21.51 16.65 22.61
CA GLY A 159 21.13 18.02 22.28
C GLY A 159 20.18 18.12 21.09
N LEU A 160 19.47 17.04 20.76
CA LEU A 160 18.56 16.99 19.61
C LEU A 160 17.11 17.21 20.05
N ASN A 161 16.29 17.73 19.13
CA ASN A 161 14.86 17.87 19.32
C ASN A 161 14.13 16.59 18.89
N ILE A 162 13.35 15.98 19.80
CA ILE A 162 12.59 14.76 19.51
C ILE A 162 11.55 14.94 18.39
N SER A 163 11.01 16.16 18.20
CA SER A 163 10.05 16.42 17.13
C SER A 163 10.66 16.40 15.73
N GLU A 164 12.00 16.39 15.64
CA GLU A 164 12.78 16.29 14.40
C GLU A 164 13.39 14.88 14.24
N VAL A 165 12.82 13.89 14.92
CA VAL A 165 13.24 12.49 14.83
C VAL A 165 12.15 11.69 14.16
N VAL A 166 12.53 10.94 13.13
CA VAL A 166 11.68 9.93 12.50
C VAL A 166 12.38 8.58 12.59
N CYS A 167 11.62 7.51 12.70
CA CYS A 167 12.16 6.17 12.75
C CYS A 167 11.60 5.30 11.64
N SER A 168 12.35 4.26 11.29
CA SER A 168 11.97 3.26 10.31
C SER A 168 12.28 1.87 10.85
N THR A 169 11.55 0.88 10.32
CA THR A 169 11.62 -0.50 10.77
C THR A 169 12.53 -1.32 9.87
N TYR A 170 13.24 -2.26 10.47
CA TYR A 170 14.19 -3.14 9.78
C TYR A 170 13.98 -4.57 10.24
N SER A 171 13.83 -5.48 9.28
CA SER A 171 13.78 -6.91 9.57
C SER A 171 15.12 -7.37 10.14
N VAL A 172 15.07 -8.30 11.09
CA VAL A 172 16.28 -8.79 11.76
C VAL A 172 16.83 -10.08 11.16
N GLY A 173 16.08 -10.76 10.29
CA GLY A 173 16.48 -12.08 9.80
C GLY A 173 16.53 -13.13 10.92
N TRP A 174 17.46 -14.08 10.81
CA TRP A 174 17.70 -15.15 11.78
C TRP A 174 19.20 -15.43 11.87
N PHE A 175 19.72 -15.59 13.08
CA PHE A 175 21.17 -15.70 13.36
C PHE A 175 21.54 -16.96 14.16
N GLY A 176 20.71 -18.01 14.15
CA GLY A 176 21.00 -19.28 14.84
C GLY A 176 20.30 -19.45 16.19
N GLU A 177 19.50 -18.48 16.62
CA GLU A 177 18.74 -18.55 17.85
C GLU A 177 17.69 -19.68 17.82
N ARG A 178 17.51 -20.37 18.96
CA ARG A 178 16.59 -21.51 19.09
C ARG A 178 15.11 -21.11 19.13
N LYS A 179 14.82 -19.91 19.64
CA LYS A 179 13.46 -19.36 19.73
C LYS A 179 13.46 -18.02 19.01
N SER A 180 12.70 -17.94 17.92
CA SER A 180 12.45 -16.69 17.21
C SER A 180 11.23 -15.99 17.81
N SER A 181 11.24 -14.67 17.81
CA SER A 181 10.07 -13.83 18.06
C SER A 181 9.87 -12.92 16.87
N ARG A 182 8.64 -12.44 16.65
CA ARG A 182 8.32 -11.53 15.55
C ARG A 182 8.74 -10.10 15.91
N VAL A 183 10.02 -9.80 15.68
CA VAL A 183 10.63 -8.53 16.10
C VAL A 183 11.17 -7.73 14.92
N LEU A 184 11.17 -6.41 15.08
CA LEU A 184 11.85 -5.47 14.18
C LEU A 184 12.91 -4.69 14.96
N LYS A 185 14.02 -4.36 14.29
CA LYS A 185 14.91 -3.30 14.73
C LYS A 185 14.34 -1.96 14.27
N ILE A 186 14.38 -0.97 15.14
CA ILE A 186 13.97 0.39 14.83
C ILE A 186 15.23 1.25 14.76
N LEU A 187 15.46 1.86 13.60
CA LEU A 187 16.53 2.83 13.39
C LEU A 187 15.91 4.20 13.18
N CYS A 188 16.50 5.21 13.80
CA CYS A 188 15.96 6.56 13.78
C CYS A 188 16.93 7.52 13.10
N TYR A 189 16.36 8.61 12.58
CA TYR A 189 17.01 9.58 11.72
C TYR A 189 16.57 10.98 12.13
N TYR A 190 17.40 11.97 11.83
CA TYR A 190 17.14 13.37 12.15
C TYR A 190 16.69 14.14 10.90
N THR A 191 15.56 14.84 10.99
CA THR A 191 14.90 15.50 9.84
C THR A 191 15.27 16.96 9.66
N ASN A 192 15.84 17.61 10.68
CA ASN A 192 16.10 19.05 10.63
C ASN A 192 17.00 19.40 9.43
N GLY A 193 16.56 20.31 8.57
CA GLY A 193 17.36 20.82 7.44
C GLY A 193 17.39 19.95 6.18
N THR A 194 16.83 18.73 6.16
CA THR A 194 16.74 17.93 4.92
C THR A 194 15.69 16.82 5.04
N VAL A 195 14.99 16.50 3.94
CA VAL A 195 14.12 15.31 3.89
C VAL A 195 14.88 14.01 3.59
N ASN A 196 16.18 14.09 3.29
CA ASN A 196 17.03 12.93 3.08
C ASN A 196 17.47 12.32 4.42
N ILE A 197 16.51 11.75 5.14
CA ILE A 197 16.70 11.23 6.49
C ILE A 197 17.80 10.16 6.56
N TYR A 198 17.99 9.37 5.51
CA TYR A 198 19.01 8.33 5.44
C TYR A 198 20.44 8.88 5.45
N ALA A 199 20.63 10.15 5.08
CA ALA A 199 21.92 10.83 5.23
C ALA A 199 22.19 11.29 6.67
N ARG A 200 21.21 11.23 7.57
CA ARG A 200 21.27 11.73 8.95
C ARG A 200 20.87 10.68 10.00
N PRO A 201 21.51 9.50 10.05
CA PRO A 201 21.20 8.46 11.02
C PRO A 201 21.54 8.87 12.45
N LEU A 202 20.72 8.41 13.40
CA LEU A 202 20.99 8.45 14.83
C LEU A 202 21.74 7.17 15.24
N GLU A 203 23.06 7.22 15.05
CA GLU A 203 23.94 6.07 15.30
C GLU A 203 24.10 5.73 16.78
N GLY A 204 24.38 4.44 17.03
CA GLY A 204 24.71 3.92 18.37
C GLY A 204 23.52 3.61 19.28
N ILE A 205 22.29 3.87 18.82
CA ILE A 205 21.06 3.48 19.49
C ILE A 205 20.48 2.25 18.77
N THR A 206 20.15 1.21 19.52
CA THR A 206 19.43 0.02 19.03
C THR A 206 18.15 -0.13 19.82
N VAL A 207 17.03 -0.16 19.10
CA VAL A 207 15.71 -0.45 19.66
C VAL A 207 15.17 -1.69 18.98
N VAL A 208 14.64 -2.63 19.76
CA VAL A 208 13.98 -3.83 19.24
C VAL A 208 12.54 -3.81 19.71
N VAL A 209 11.60 -3.90 18.77
CA VAL A 209 10.16 -3.94 19.03
C VAL A 209 9.64 -5.35 18.75
N ASP A 210 8.85 -5.87 19.68
CA ASP A 210 8.05 -7.07 19.49
C ASP A 210 6.70 -6.68 18.86
N LEU A 211 6.40 -7.20 17.67
CA LEU A 211 5.20 -6.85 16.92
C LEU A 211 3.94 -7.52 17.46
N ASP A 212 4.07 -8.66 18.13
CA ASP A 212 2.92 -9.40 18.66
C ASP A 212 2.42 -8.78 19.97
N GLU A 213 3.33 -8.14 20.70
CA GLU A 213 3.06 -7.39 21.92
C GLU A 213 2.95 -5.89 21.68
N MET A 214 3.33 -5.42 20.48
CA MET A 214 3.49 -4.01 20.10
C MET A 214 4.20 -3.17 21.17
N LYS A 215 5.38 -3.65 21.61
CA LYS A 215 6.17 -2.99 22.66
C LYS A 215 7.66 -3.06 22.40
N ILE A 216 8.39 -2.08 22.91
CA ILE A 216 9.85 -2.12 22.94
C ILE A 216 10.29 -3.24 23.88
N LYS A 217 10.99 -4.21 23.31
CA LYS A 217 11.52 -5.40 24.00
C LYS A 217 12.95 -5.17 24.48
N GLU A 218 13.76 -4.48 23.69
CA GLU A 218 15.16 -4.20 24.01
C GLU A 218 15.51 -2.76 23.63
N TYR A 219 16.33 -2.13 24.46
CA TYR A 219 16.85 -0.79 24.25
C TYR A 219 18.32 -0.73 24.65
N HIS A 220 19.17 -0.28 23.74
CA HIS A 220 20.59 -0.11 23.98
C HIS A 220 21.10 1.19 23.35
N ASP A 221 21.63 2.10 24.17
CA ASP A 221 22.38 3.27 23.72
C ASP A 221 23.86 3.05 24.04
N LYS A 222 24.62 2.57 23.04
CA LYS A 222 26.00 2.10 23.23
C LYS A 222 27.04 3.15 22.85
N LEU A 223 26.73 4.02 21.89
CA LEU A 223 27.68 4.95 21.31
C LEU A 223 27.00 6.30 21.05
N LYS A 224 27.68 7.38 21.45
CA LYS A 224 27.26 8.75 21.13
C LYS A 224 28.07 9.24 19.94
N VAL A 225 27.47 9.13 18.76
CA VAL A 225 28.05 9.62 17.51
C VAL A 225 27.31 10.91 17.12
N PRO A 226 28.00 11.97 16.68
CA PRO A 226 27.35 13.17 16.18
C PRO A 226 26.52 12.85 14.92
N VAL A 227 25.34 13.46 14.82
CA VAL A 227 24.51 13.34 13.62
C VAL A 227 25.23 14.02 12.45
N PRO A 228 25.36 13.38 11.28
CA PRO A 228 25.90 14.02 10.08
C PRO A 228 25.14 15.32 9.77
N LYS A 229 25.80 16.29 9.13
CA LYS A 229 25.15 17.55 8.80
C LYS A 229 24.15 17.39 7.65
N ALA A 230 23.23 18.35 7.52
CA ALA A 230 22.20 18.33 6.48
C ALA A 230 22.63 19.04 5.18
N GLU A 231 23.78 19.72 5.19
CA GLU A 231 24.24 20.43 4.00
C GLU A 231 24.55 19.45 2.87
N ASP A 232 24.17 19.84 1.66
CA ASP A 232 24.39 19.09 0.42
C ASP A 232 23.75 17.69 0.37
N THR A 233 22.77 17.40 1.24
CA THR A 233 22.02 16.11 1.23
C THR A 233 20.65 16.18 0.56
N GLU A 234 20.15 17.38 0.25
CA GLU A 234 18.81 17.60 -0.30
C GLU A 234 18.75 17.32 -1.81
N TYR A 235 17.74 16.53 -2.22
CA TYR A 235 17.61 16.04 -3.59
C TYR A 235 16.43 16.67 -4.34
N ARG A 236 15.52 17.37 -3.64
CA ARG A 236 14.39 18.05 -4.28
C ARG A 236 14.87 19.33 -4.95
N LEU A 237 14.63 19.43 -6.25
CA LEU A 237 15.02 20.59 -7.05
C LEU A 237 14.54 21.93 -6.46
N SER A 238 13.36 21.97 -5.83
CA SER A 238 12.78 23.18 -5.22
C SER A 238 13.60 23.74 -4.07
N GLU A 239 14.42 22.91 -3.42
CA GLU A 239 15.25 23.28 -2.26
C GLU A 239 16.74 23.43 -2.63
N GLN A 240 17.11 23.04 -3.85
CA GLN A 240 18.50 23.11 -4.32
C GLN A 240 18.86 24.52 -4.81
N LYS A 241 20.15 24.82 -4.77
CA LYS A 241 20.72 26.11 -5.19
C LYS A 241 21.60 25.92 -6.43
N PRO A 242 21.71 26.94 -7.30
CA PRO A 242 22.67 26.93 -8.39
C PRO A 242 24.11 26.69 -7.93
N PRO A 243 25.00 26.19 -8.81
CA PRO A 243 24.79 25.98 -10.24
C PRO A 243 24.04 24.68 -10.55
N PHE A 244 23.07 24.76 -11.46
CA PHE A 244 22.45 23.59 -12.08
C PHE A 244 23.12 23.29 -13.41
N GLY A 245 23.34 22.01 -13.75
CA GLY A 245 23.80 21.67 -15.09
C GLY A 245 24.41 20.29 -15.26
N PRO A 246 24.73 19.92 -16.51
CA PRO A 246 24.58 20.73 -17.73
C PRO A 246 23.12 20.89 -18.17
N ARG A 247 22.80 21.96 -18.93
CA ARG A 247 21.47 22.12 -19.54
C ARG A 247 21.28 21.04 -20.61
N LEU A 248 20.18 20.30 -20.52
CA LEU A 248 19.77 19.32 -21.52
C LEU A 248 18.77 19.95 -22.49
N ASN A 249 18.92 19.65 -23.79
CA ASN A 249 17.92 20.02 -24.80
C ASN A 249 16.75 19.04 -24.74
N GLY A 250 15.52 19.55 -24.89
CA GLY A 250 14.33 18.69 -24.98
C GLY A 250 14.34 17.84 -26.25
N ALA A 251 13.81 16.63 -26.17
CA ALA A 251 13.57 15.75 -27.31
C ALA A 251 12.09 15.35 -27.34
N THR A 252 11.51 15.30 -28.54
CA THR A 252 10.10 14.92 -28.73
C THR A 252 10.03 13.56 -29.42
N ILE A 253 9.22 12.65 -28.87
CA ILE A 253 8.93 11.33 -29.44
C ILE A 253 7.46 11.33 -29.87
N LEU A 254 7.21 10.96 -31.13
CA LEU A 254 5.86 10.87 -31.71
C LEU A 254 5.64 9.46 -32.27
N GLN A 255 4.45 8.90 -32.04
CA GLN A 255 3.99 7.65 -32.64
C GLN A 255 2.76 7.94 -33.53
N PRO A 256 2.95 8.33 -34.81
CA PRO A 256 1.86 8.83 -35.66
C PRO A 256 0.71 7.82 -35.87
N LYS A 257 1.01 6.53 -35.77
CA LYS A 257 0.05 5.42 -35.92
C LYS A 257 -0.33 4.78 -34.58
N GLY A 258 -0.01 5.43 -33.46
CA GLY A 258 -0.17 4.86 -32.11
C GLY A 258 0.92 3.84 -31.74
N PRO A 259 0.80 3.21 -30.57
CA PRO A 259 1.75 2.20 -30.11
C PRO A 259 1.62 0.89 -30.92
N GLY A 260 2.73 0.15 -31.05
CA GLY A 260 2.77 -1.17 -31.69
C GLY A 260 2.23 -2.31 -30.80
N PHE A 261 1.32 -2.01 -29.87
CA PHE A 261 0.73 -3.00 -28.98
C PHE A 261 -0.71 -2.63 -28.62
N VAL A 262 -1.50 -3.66 -28.29
CA VAL A 262 -2.87 -3.56 -27.80
C VAL A 262 -2.93 -4.18 -26.41
N ILE A 263 -3.67 -3.54 -25.51
CA ILE A 263 -3.94 -4.05 -24.16
C ILE A 263 -5.45 -4.34 -24.05
N GLU A 264 -5.80 -5.59 -23.80
CA GLU A 264 -7.17 -6.06 -23.56
C GLU A 264 -7.24 -6.63 -22.13
N GLY A 265 -7.77 -5.84 -21.19
CA GLY A 265 -7.68 -6.17 -19.76
C GLY A 265 -6.22 -6.22 -19.32
N HIS A 266 -5.75 -7.40 -18.89
CA HIS A 266 -4.34 -7.66 -18.56
C HIS A 266 -3.58 -8.42 -19.66
N THR A 267 -4.20 -8.66 -20.81
CA THR A 267 -3.55 -9.33 -21.96
C THR A 267 -2.89 -8.29 -22.86
N ILE A 268 -1.59 -8.47 -23.12
CA ILE A 268 -0.82 -7.60 -24.02
C ILE A 268 -0.58 -8.36 -25.33
N ARG A 269 -0.92 -7.74 -26.46
CA ARG A 269 -0.64 -8.26 -27.80
C ARG A 269 0.21 -7.25 -28.57
N SER A 270 1.40 -7.66 -28.99
CA SER A 270 2.21 -6.86 -29.92
C SER A 270 1.58 -6.91 -31.32
N VAL A 271 1.39 -5.74 -31.92
CA VAL A 271 0.85 -5.61 -33.28
C VAL A 271 1.97 -5.08 -34.16
N PHE A 272 2.61 -5.99 -34.89
CA PHE A 272 3.56 -5.64 -35.93
C PHE A 272 2.77 -5.38 -37.22
N THR A 273 2.62 -4.11 -37.59
CA THR A 273 2.21 -3.76 -38.95
C THR A 273 3.47 -3.81 -39.82
N VAL A 274 3.62 -4.87 -40.61
CA VAL A 274 4.63 -4.97 -41.68
C VAL A 274 4.16 -4.15 -42.88
#